data_AF-A0A955VUZ6-F1
#
_entry.id   AF-A0A955VUZ6-F1
#
_cell.length_a   1.000
_cell.length_b   1.000
_cell.length_c   1.000
_cell.angle_alpha   90.00
_cell.angle_beta   90.00
_cell.angle_gamma   90.00
#
_symmetry.space_group_name_H-M   'P 1'
#
loop_
_entity.id
_entity.type
_entity.pdbx_description
1 polymer ?
#
loop_
_entity_poly.entity_id
_entity_poly.type
_entity_poly.pdbx_seq_one_letter_code
_entity_poly.pdbx_strand_id
1 'polypeptide(L)'
;TALLEGQTVAHGGRVDADDLFIEPTVLTGVRPDAPIMADEIFGPLLPVLKVESPEEAITFINGRDKPLALYVFSGDKGVQETILARTSSGGAVINHAVMHLACPGLPFGGVGPSGMGAYHGKWGFDIFTHHKAVLKKPTFVDPDLVYPPFTEKKVKWVKRLL
;
A
#
# COMPACT_ATOMS: atom_id res chain seq x y z
N THR A 1 19.91 22.65 -2.25
CA THR A 1 18.96 23.79 -2.23
C THR A 1 17.99 23.78 -3.40
N ALA A 2 18.27 23.10 -4.52
CA ALA A 2 17.38 23.06 -5.69
C ALA A 2 15.90 22.73 -5.41
N LEU A 3 15.60 21.87 -4.43
CA LEU A 3 14.21 21.55 -4.05
C LEU A 3 13.48 22.69 -3.31
N LEU A 4 14.21 23.64 -2.73
CA LEU A 4 13.66 24.82 -2.06
C LEU A 4 13.46 25.99 -3.04
N GLU A 5 14.08 25.95 -4.22
CA GLU A 5 14.02 27.04 -5.19
C GLU A 5 12.58 27.24 -5.70
N GLY A 6 12.11 28.48 -5.62
CA GLY A 6 10.76 28.86 -6.04
C GLY A 6 9.63 28.42 -5.11
N GLN A 7 9.93 27.88 -3.91
CA GLN A 7 8.93 27.51 -2.90
C GLN A 7 8.83 28.58 -1.80
N THR A 8 7.67 28.66 -1.16
CA THR A 8 7.50 29.52 0.03
C THR A 8 7.84 28.69 1.27
N VAL A 9 8.89 29.09 1.99
CA VAL A 9 9.26 28.49 3.28
C VAL A 9 8.38 29.09 4.37
N ALA A 10 7.46 28.28 4.90
CA ALA A 10 6.59 28.68 6.00
C ALA A 10 7.27 28.51 7.37
N HIS A 11 8.15 27.52 7.50
CA HIS A 11 8.95 27.26 8.71
C HIS A 11 10.26 26.53 8.34
N GLY A 12 11.31 26.76 9.14
CA GLY A 12 12.62 26.13 8.96
C GLY A 12 13.45 26.75 7.83
N GLY A 13 14.13 25.91 7.06
CA GLY A 13 14.91 26.31 5.88
C GLY A 13 16.39 26.56 6.16
N ARG A 14 16.85 26.46 7.42
CA ARG A 14 18.29 26.53 7.71
C ARG A 14 19.00 25.29 7.20
N VAL A 15 20.15 25.52 6.57
CA VAL A 15 21.06 24.48 6.11
C VAL A 15 22.46 24.75 6.65
N ASP A 16 23.15 23.69 7.03
CA ASP A 16 24.58 23.71 7.31
C ASP A 16 25.24 22.59 6.49
N ALA A 17 26.04 22.99 5.51
CA ALA A 17 26.68 22.06 4.59
C ALA A 17 27.84 21.31 5.26
N ASP A 18 28.50 21.92 6.24
CA ASP A 18 29.64 21.33 6.93
C ASP A 18 29.18 20.20 7.85
N ASP A 19 28.01 20.37 8.48
CA ASP A 19 27.39 19.38 9.37
C ASP A 19 26.37 18.45 8.67
N LEU A 20 26.17 18.59 7.35
CA LEU A 20 25.12 17.89 6.58
C LEU A 20 23.73 18.05 7.20
N PHE A 21 23.47 19.20 7.81
CA PHE A 21 22.25 19.49 8.54
C PHE A 21 21.25 20.25 7.66
N ILE A 22 20.01 19.79 7.68
CA ILE A 22 18.86 20.49 7.10
C ILE A 22 17.80 20.56 8.19
N GLU A 23 17.35 21.76 8.51
CA GLU A 23 16.29 21.98 9.49
C GLU A 23 14.95 21.44 8.99
N PRO A 24 14.09 20.88 9.87
CA PRO A 24 12.71 20.56 9.54
C PRO A 24 12.00 21.75 8.88
N THR A 25 11.66 21.60 7.61
CA THR A 25 11.20 22.70 6.76
C THR A 25 9.80 22.42 6.24
N VAL A 26 8.88 23.36 6.47
CA VAL A 26 7.51 23.29 5.94
C VAL A 26 7.39 24.24 4.76
N LEU A 27 6.88 23.74 3.65
CA LEU A 27 6.72 24.50 2.42
C LEU A 27 5.24 24.67 2.10
N THR A 28 4.83 25.88 1.77
CA THR A 28 3.45 26.22 1.38
C THR A 28 3.42 26.85 -0.01
N GLY A 29 2.23 26.88 -0.62
CA GLY A 29 2.07 27.38 -1.99
C GLY A 29 2.80 26.49 -3.02
N VAL A 30 3.06 25.23 -2.67
CA VAL A 30 3.77 24.28 -3.53
C VAL A 30 2.88 23.91 -4.71
N ARG A 31 3.40 24.09 -5.92
CA ARG A 31 2.71 23.64 -7.12
C ARG A 31 2.75 22.10 -7.23
N PRO A 32 1.66 21.45 -7.68
CA PRO A 32 1.60 20.00 -7.89
C PRO A 32 2.72 19.39 -8.75
N ASP A 33 3.26 20.19 -9.68
CA ASP A 33 4.29 19.84 -10.66
C ASP A 33 5.65 20.49 -10.34
N ALA A 34 5.83 21.00 -9.11
CA ALA A 34 7.11 21.48 -8.64
C ALA A 34 8.14 20.32 -8.52
N PRO A 35 9.45 20.56 -8.73
CA PRO A 35 10.47 19.51 -8.63
C PRO A 35 10.46 18.72 -7.31
N ILE A 36 10.12 19.36 -6.20
CA ILE A 36 10.00 18.69 -4.89
C ILE A 36 8.87 17.66 -4.81
N MET A 37 7.93 17.69 -5.75
CA MET A 37 6.81 16.75 -5.85
C MET A 37 7.04 15.64 -6.90
N ALA A 38 8.18 15.67 -7.60
CA ALA A 38 8.49 14.71 -8.67
C ALA A 38 9.04 13.39 -8.11
N ASP A 39 9.96 13.48 -7.14
CA ASP A 39 10.66 12.34 -6.56
C ASP A 39 10.41 12.23 -5.05
N GLU A 40 10.76 11.09 -4.47
CA GLU A 40 10.73 10.89 -3.02
C GLU A 40 11.74 11.82 -2.32
N ILE A 41 11.25 12.65 -1.40
CA ILE A 41 12.05 13.68 -0.72
C ILE A 41 13.15 13.05 0.14
N PHE A 42 12.82 11.99 0.89
CA PHE A 42 13.72 11.26 1.81
C PHE A 42 14.56 12.15 2.74
N GLY A 43 14.00 13.29 3.14
CA GLY A 43 14.66 14.33 3.92
C GLY A 43 13.65 15.21 4.67
N PRO A 44 14.11 16.18 5.46
CA PRO A 44 13.27 16.89 6.42
C PRO A 44 12.46 18.04 5.78
N LEU A 45 11.95 17.84 4.57
CA LEU A 45 11.10 18.81 3.86
C LEU A 45 9.67 18.29 3.79
N LEU A 46 8.71 19.12 4.21
CA LEU A 46 7.28 18.79 4.21
C LEU A 46 6.51 19.79 3.32
N PRO A 47 6.28 19.47 2.04
CA PRO A 47 5.42 20.26 1.18
C PRO A 47 3.95 20.08 1.57
N VAL A 48 3.23 21.20 1.71
CA VAL A 48 1.80 21.24 2.03
C VAL A 48 1.04 21.76 0.81
N LEU A 49 0.21 20.89 0.23
CA LEU A 49 -0.67 21.22 -0.86
C LEU A 49 -2.09 21.42 -0.32
N LYS A 50 -2.72 22.52 -0.72
CA LYS A 50 -4.14 22.74 -0.46
C LYS A 50 -4.95 21.98 -1.52
N VAL A 51 -5.98 21.29 -1.06
CA VAL A 51 -7.02 20.67 -1.89
C VAL A 51 -8.38 21.16 -1.38
N GLU A 52 -9.35 21.29 -2.27
CA GLU A 52 -10.68 21.80 -1.94
C GLU A 52 -11.63 20.69 -1.47
N SER A 53 -11.32 19.41 -1.73
CA SER A 53 -12.14 18.28 -1.28
C SER A 53 -11.36 16.95 -1.15
N PRO A 54 -11.94 15.95 -0.44
CA PRO A 54 -11.41 14.57 -0.45
C PRO A 54 -11.30 13.97 -1.85
N GLU A 55 -12.22 14.30 -2.77
CA GLU A 55 -12.20 13.82 -4.15
C GLU A 55 -10.98 14.35 -4.92
N GLU A 56 -10.60 15.60 -4.69
CA GLU A 56 -9.39 16.17 -5.28
C GLU A 56 -8.14 15.49 -4.72
N ALA A 57 -8.09 15.24 -3.40
CA ALA A 57 -6.99 14.49 -2.79
C ALA A 57 -6.86 13.07 -3.38
N ILE A 58 -7.98 12.36 -3.53
CA ILE A 58 -8.01 11.01 -4.13
C ILE A 58 -7.51 11.06 -5.58
N THR A 59 -7.97 12.05 -6.35
CA THR A 59 -7.54 12.23 -7.75
C THR A 59 -6.04 12.51 -7.83
N PHE A 60 -5.53 13.36 -6.93
CA PHE A 60 -4.11 13.68 -6.82
C PHE A 60 -3.25 12.46 -6.48
N ILE A 61 -3.69 11.65 -5.51
CA ILE A 61 -3.00 10.42 -5.09
C ILE A 61 -3.00 9.39 -6.22
N ASN A 62 -4.15 9.14 -6.85
CA ASN A 62 -4.28 8.13 -7.90
C ASN A 62 -3.59 8.52 -9.22
N GLY A 63 -3.28 9.80 -9.42
CA GLY A 63 -2.47 10.28 -10.55
C GLY A 63 -0.98 9.98 -10.41
N ARG A 64 -0.55 9.29 -9.35
CA ARG A 64 0.84 8.99 -9.01
C ARG A 64 1.03 7.50 -8.70
N ASP A 65 2.30 7.12 -8.60
CA ASP A 65 2.68 5.78 -8.18
C ASP A 65 2.16 5.44 -6.78
N LYS A 66 1.77 4.18 -6.61
CA LYS A 66 1.17 3.70 -5.36
C LYS A 66 2.20 3.77 -4.22
N PRO A 67 1.94 4.57 -3.17
CA PRO A 67 2.91 4.77 -2.11
C PRO A 67 2.98 3.56 -1.17
N LEU A 68 4.08 3.47 -0.42
CA LEU A 68 4.24 2.46 0.64
C LEU A 68 3.23 2.66 1.76
N ALA A 69 2.99 3.92 2.17
CA ALA A 69 2.06 4.25 3.24
C ALA A 69 1.14 5.42 2.86
N LEU A 70 -0.11 5.35 3.28
CA LEU A 70 -1.10 6.42 3.21
C LEU A 70 -1.54 6.82 4.62
N TYR A 71 -1.57 8.12 4.92
CA TYR A 71 -2.00 8.64 6.22
C TYR A 71 -3.19 9.58 6.04
N VAL A 72 -4.28 9.32 6.77
CA VAL A 72 -5.50 10.13 6.71
C VAL A 72 -5.83 10.64 8.10
N PHE A 73 -5.88 11.95 8.27
CA PHE A 73 -6.30 12.59 9.51
C PHE A 73 -7.68 13.20 9.34
N SER A 74 -8.69 12.62 9.98
CA SER A 74 -10.08 13.09 9.91
C SER A 74 -10.89 12.54 11.08
N GLY A 75 -11.84 13.32 11.59
CA GLY A 75 -12.90 12.85 12.50
C GLY A 75 -14.13 12.28 11.79
N ASP A 76 -14.25 12.50 10.48
CA ASP A 76 -15.36 12.06 9.65
C ASP A 76 -15.08 10.65 9.08
N LYS A 77 -15.91 9.68 9.48
CA LYS A 77 -15.80 8.29 9.03
C LYS A 77 -16.08 8.12 7.53
N GLY A 78 -17.00 8.89 6.97
CA GLY A 78 -17.31 8.84 5.55
C GLY A 78 -16.10 9.28 4.71
N VAL A 79 -15.37 10.30 5.17
CA VAL A 79 -14.11 10.72 4.52
C VAL A 79 -13.04 9.63 4.61
N GLN A 80 -12.86 9.02 5.79
CA GLN A 80 -11.90 7.94 6.00
C GLN A 80 -12.18 6.76 5.07
N GLU A 81 -13.42 6.24 5.09
CA GLU A 81 -13.85 5.11 4.27
C GLU A 81 -13.72 5.42 2.77
N THR A 82 -14.12 6.61 2.35
CA THR A 82 -14.04 7.03 0.94
C THR A 82 -12.59 7.06 0.44
N ILE A 83 -11.67 7.62 1.21
CA ILE A 83 -10.25 7.66 0.84
C ILE A 83 -9.66 6.25 0.79
N LEU A 84 -9.92 5.42 1.81
CA LEU A 84 -9.42 4.03 1.86
C LEU A 84 -9.96 3.18 0.72
N ALA A 85 -11.25 3.30 0.38
CA ALA A 85 -11.88 2.50 -0.67
C ALA A 85 -11.45 2.91 -2.08
N ARG A 86 -10.98 4.14 -2.27
CA ARG A 86 -10.72 4.73 -3.60
C ARG A 86 -9.24 5.00 -3.87
N THR A 87 -8.33 4.57 -3.00
CA THR A 87 -6.88 4.66 -3.18
C THR A 87 -6.22 3.30 -2.96
N SER A 88 -4.95 3.16 -3.36
CA SER A 88 -4.17 1.92 -3.19
C SER A 88 -2.79 2.27 -2.67
N SER A 89 -2.38 1.63 -1.58
CA SER A 89 -1.08 1.80 -0.91
C SER A 89 -0.65 0.49 -0.23
N GLY A 90 0.60 0.39 0.18
CA GLY A 90 1.10 -0.78 0.93
C GLY A 90 0.40 -0.95 2.28
N GLY A 91 0.27 0.14 3.02
CA GLY A 91 -0.53 0.23 4.25
C GLY A 91 -1.18 1.60 4.42
N ALA A 92 -2.25 1.67 5.20
CA ALA A 92 -2.93 2.92 5.51
C ALA A 92 -3.15 3.08 7.02
N VAL A 93 -3.08 4.32 7.51
CA VAL A 93 -3.32 4.65 8.92
C VAL A 93 -4.27 5.84 9.03
N ILE A 94 -5.26 5.70 9.91
CA ILE A 94 -6.19 6.77 10.25
C ILE A 94 -5.73 7.42 11.57
N ASN A 95 -5.63 8.75 11.58
CA ASN A 95 -5.32 9.58 12.75
C ASN A 95 -3.99 9.24 13.45
N HIS A 96 -3.03 8.67 12.71
CA HIS A 96 -1.65 8.47 13.14
C HIS A 96 -0.74 8.32 11.90
N ALA A 97 0.56 8.51 12.07
CA ALA A 97 1.58 8.17 11.07
C ALA A 97 2.52 7.09 11.62
N VAL A 98 3.15 6.28 10.75
CA VAL A 98 4.22 5.30 11.06
C VAL A 98 3.84 4.11 11.96
N MET A 99 2.89 4.24 12.89
CA MET A 99 2.66 3.23 13.94
C MET A 99 2.20 1.85 13.46
N HIS A 100 1.65 1.73 12.25
CA HIS A 100 1.32 0.43 11.67
C HIS A 100 2.54 -0.49 11.54
N LEU A 101 3.76 0.06 11.43
CA LEU A 101 5.00 -0.72 11.43
C LEU A 101 5.26 -1.39 12.80
N ALA A 102 4.79 -0.80 13.89
CA ALA A 102 4.98 -1.31 15.24
C ALA A 102 3.95 -2.39 15.62
N CYS A 103 3.06 -2.79 14.70
CA CYS A 103 2.03 -3.79 14.92
C CYS A 103 2.39 -5.11 14.23
N PRO A 104 2.98 -6.12 14.92
CA PRO A 104 3.48 -7.34 14.28
C PRO A 104 2.40 -8.22 13.63
N GLY A 105 1.13 -8.00 13.99
CA GLY A 105 -0.01 -8.68 13.38
C GLY A 105 -0.41 -8.14 12.01
N LEU A 106 0.04 -6.92 11.65
CA LEU A 106 -0.21 -6.33 10.35
C LEU A 106 0.90 -6.74 9.37
N PRO A 107 0.56 -7.15 8.13
CA PRO A 107 1.55 -7.32 7.08
C PRO A 107 2.15 -5.96 6.74
N PHE A 108 3.47 -5.90 6.59
CA PHE A 108 4.17 -4.72 6.10
C PHE A 108 4.85 -5.03 4.76
N GLY A 109 4.49 -4.26 3.74
CA GLY A 109 4.94 -4.45 2.36
C GLY A 109 4.33 -3.41 1.43
N GLY A 110 4.91 -3.26 0.25
CA GLY A 110 4.45 -2.34 -0.78
C GLY A 110 3.48 -2.97 -1.77
N VAL A 111 2.99 -2.16 -2.71
CA VAL A 111 2.18 -2.61 -3.84
C VAL A 111 2.51 -1.80 -5.09
N GLY A 112 2.77 -2.50 -6.19
CA GLY A 112 3.17 -1.84 -7.44
C GLY A 112 4.56 -1.21 -7.30
N PRO A 113 4.75 0.07 -7.67
CA PRO A 113 6.06 0.73 -7.59
C PRO A 113 6.68 0.77 -6.17
N SER A 114 5.86 0.76 -5.12
CA SER A 114 6.35 0.70 -3.73
C SER A 114 6.82 -0.69 -3.27
N GLY A 115 6.61 -1.74 -4.07
CA GLY A 115 7.13 -3.09 -3.80
C GLY A 115 6.12 -4.22 -4.02
N MET A 116 6.54 -5.43 -3.62
CA MET A 116 5.72 -6.64 -3.65
C MET A 116 6.01 -7.53 -2.44
N GLY A 117 5.04 -8.39 -2.10
CA GLY A 117 5.13 -9.24 -0.91
C GLY A 117 4.96 -8.45 0.38
N ALA A 118 4.91 -9.15 1.50
CA ALA A 118 4.83 -8.54 2.82
C ALA A 118 5.47 -9.45 3.88
N TYR A 119 5.97 -8.85 4.96
CA TYR A 119 6.50 -9.54 6.12
C TYR A 119 5.90 -8.97 7.41
N HIS A 120 6.58 -9.17 8.54
CA HIS A 120 6.15 -9.05 9.95
C HIS A 120 5.49 -10.31 10.52
N GLY A 121 5.86 -10.64 11.77
CA GLY A 121 5.27 -11.74 12.52
C GLY A 121 5.10 -13.02 11.69
N LYS A 122 3.86 -13.51 11.61
CA LYS A 122 3.50 -14.68 10.81
C LYS A 122 3.75 -14.49 9.31
N TRP A 123 3.48 -13.31 8.77
CA TRP A 123 3.70 -13.00 7.34
C TRP A 123 5.17 -13.15 6.95
N GLY A 124 6.08 -12.75 7.85
CA GLY A 124 7.51 -12.98 7.70
C GLY A 124 7.87 -14.46 7.68
N PHE A 125 7.25 -15.29 8.52
CA PHE A 125 7.44 -16.74 8.44
C PHE A 125 6.91 -17.31 7.12
N ASP A 126 5.70 -16.93 6.73
CA ASP A 126 5.02 -17.45 5.54
C ASP A 126 5.79 -17.11 4.25
N ILE A 127 6.28 -15.87 4.10
CA ILE A 127 6.99 -15.45 2.87
C ILE A 127 8.32 -16.19 2.65
N PHE A 128 8.95 -16.67 3.73
CA PHE A 128 10.17 -17.49 3.66
C PHE A 128 9.88 -19.00 3.75
N THR A 129 8.61 -19.41 3.71
CA THR A 129 8.18 -20.80 3.86
C THR A 129 7.57 -21.34 2.57
N HIS A 130 8.04 -22.51 2.13
CA HIS A 130 7.33 -23.28 1.11
C HIS A 130 6.16 -24.06 1.74
N HIS A 131 4.93 -23.66 1.44
CA HIS A 131 3.71 -24.35 1.89
C HIS A 131 3.43 -25.61 1.07
N LYS A 132 3.94 -26.76 1.54
CA LYS A 132 3.78 -28.06 0.88
C LYS A 132 2.36 -28.62 1.04
N ALA A 133 1.60 -28.69 -0.05
CA ALA A 133 0.31 -29.36 -0.08
C ALA A 133 0.47 -30.89 0.00
N VAL A 134 -0.29 -31.55 0.88
CA VAL A 134 -0.30 -33.02 1.04
C VAL A 134 -1.75 -33.51 1.06
N LEU A 135 -2.11 -34.35 0.10
CA LEU A 135 -3.39 -35.06 0.06
C LEU A 135 -3.18 -36.52 0.47
N LYS A 136 -3.95 -37.00 1.44
CA LYS A 136 -3.98 -38.41 1.84
C LYS A 136 -5.36 -38.99 1.56
N LYS A 137 -5.44 -39.95 0.65
CA LYS A 137 -6.65 -40.77 0.44
C LYS A 137 -6.50 -42.14 1.09
N PRO A 138 -7.56 -42.72 1.68
CA PRO A 138 -7.56 -44.14 2.06
C PRO A 138 -7.27 -45.04 0.85
N THR A 139 -6.82 -46.27 1.10
CA THR A 139 -6.53 -47.25 0.04
C THR A 139 -7.79 -47.87 -0.61
N PHE A 140 -8.98 -47.32 -0.30
CA PHE A 140 -10.21 -47.74 -0.94
C PHE A 140 -10.24 -47.33 -2.41
N VAL A 141 -10.94 -48.13 -3.21
CA VAL A 141 -11.13 -47.88 -4.65
C VAL A 141 -11.96 -46.61 -4.80
N ASP A 142 -11.58 -45.75 -5.73
CA ASP A 142 -12.33 -44.52 -5.99
C ASP A 142 -13.72 -44.87 -6.59
N PRO A 143 -14.72 -43.98 -6.50
CA PRO A 143 -16.01 -44.23 -7.15
C PRO A 143 -15.83 -44.45 -8.65
N ASP A 144 -16.57 -45.40 -9.25
CA ASP A 144 -16.51 -45.71 -10.70
C ASP A 144 -16.66 -44.48 -11.60
N LEU A 145 -17.29 -43.41 -11.10
CA LEU A 145 -17.43 -42.12 -11.76
C LEU A 145 -16.09 -41.53 -12.25
N VAL A 146 -14.97 -41.78 -11.56
CA VAL A 146 -13.66 -41.22 -11.91
C VAL A 146 -12.84 -42.10 -12.87
N TYR A 147 -13.32 -43.31 -13.19
CA TYR A 147 -12.63 -44.24 -14.08
C TYR A 147 -13.33 -44.37 -15.45
N PRO A 148 -12.56 -44.58 -16.54
CA PRO A 148 -13.12 -44.88 -17.87
C PRO A 148 -13.92 -46.21 -17.91
N PRO A 149 -14.86 -46.39 -18.87
CA PRO A 149 -15.25 -45.42 -19.90
C PRO A 149 -16.20 -44.35 -19.38
N PHE A 150 -16.02 -43.11 -19.84
CA PHE A 150 -16.84 -41.95 -19.45
C PHE A 150 -18.15 -41.89 -20.25
N THR A 151 -19.17 -42.61 -19.78
CA THR A 151 -20.49 -42.60 -20.40
C THR A 151 -21.21 -41.25 -20.25
N GLU A 152 -22.18 -40.95 -21.11
CA GLU A 152 -23.02 -39.73 -20.99
C GLU A 152 -23.68 -39.61 -19.61
N LYS A 153 -24.03 -40.75 -18.98
CA LYS A 153 -24.55 -40.79 -17.61
C LYS A 153 -23.50 -40.30 -16.61
N LYS A 154 -22.26 -40.80 -16.67
CA LYS A 154 -21.15 -40.34 -15.80
C LYS A 154 -20.92 -38.83 -15.98
N VAL A 155 -20.87 -38.36 -17.22
CA VAL A 155 -20.69 -36.93 -17.53
C VAL A 155 -21.85 -36.07 -16.99
N LYS A 156 -23.11 -36.53 -17.16
CA LYS A 156 -24.29 -35.84 -16.63
C LYS A 156 -24.27 -35.73 -15.10
N TRP A 157 -23.80 -36.78 -14.42
CA TRP A 157 -23.65 -36.76 -12.96
C TRP A 157 -22.56 -35.79 -12.49
N VAL A 158 -21.40 -35.76 -13.13
CA VAL A 158 -20.32 -34.80 -12.80
C VAL A 158 -20.78 -33.36 -13.02
N LYS A 159 -21.44 -33.05 -14.14
CA LYS A 159 -21.96 -31.71 -14.45
C LYS A 159 -23.05 -31.21 -13.48
N ARG A 160 -23.64 -32.09 -12.68
CA ARG A 160 -24.63 -31.72 -11.65
C ARG A 160 -23.97 -31.41 -10.30
N LEU A 161 -22.74 -31.88 -10.10
CA LEU A 161 -21.94 -31.69 -8.88
C LEU A 161 -21.02 -30.46 -8.96
N LEU A 162 -20.60 -30.10 -10.17
CA LEU A 162 -19.95 -28.82 -10.49
C LEU A 162 -21.00 -27.72 -10.61
#